data_AF-A0A969Q1W4-F1
#
_entry.id   AF-A0A969Q1W4-F1
#
_cell.length_a   1.000
_cell.length_b   1.000
_cell.length_c   1.000
_cell.angle_alpha   90.00
_cell.angle_beta   90.00
_cell.angle_gamma   90.00
#
_symmetry.space_group_name_H-M   'P 1'
#
loop_
_entity.id
_entity.type
_entity.pdbx_description
1 polymer ?
#
loop_
_entity_poly.entity_id
_entity_poly.type
_entity_poly.pdbx_seq_one_letter_code
_entity_poly.pdbx_strand_id
1 'polypeptide(L)'
;MSLFVAPADPARIPAIATMLSGKLLRNAIVNSAADMPQGDIDVAIVAGDAVRDALLRKAGIVFLGNSITGGGGMAPYDAASAGNAIVFGRNMQSHQDVARRLVEQRGARMVDDAKALAVAVRDLLANPPLAQDMAANAMTTILQLRGALALTRNVLQPYVARCWSRRACTAEPRCSVPERAKRRPQPHEIR
;
A
#
# COMPACT_ATOMS: atom_id res chain seq x y z
N MET A 1 -11.00 -21.99 -6.95
CA MET A 1 -10.35 -20.96 -6.12
C MET A 1 -9.40 -20.21 -7.02
N SER A 2 -9.65 -18.94 -7.28
CA SER A 2 -8.95 -18.22 -8.36
C SER A 2 -7.94 -17.23 -7.76
N LEU A 3 -6.70 -17.27 -8.26
CA LEU A 3 -5.64 -16.33 -7.90
C LEU A 3 -5.77 -15.07 -8.76
N PHE A 4 -5.75 -13.90 -8.14
CA PHE A 4 -5.74 -12.61 -8.85
C PHE A 4 -4.34 -11.98 -8.78
N VAL A 5 -3.82 -11.54 -9.91
CA VAL A 5 -2.52 -10.87 -10.01
C VAL A 5 -2.73 -9.48 -10.60
N ALA A 6 -2.49 -8.45 -9.81
CA ALA A 6 -2.58 -7.05 -10.23
C ALA A 6 -1.16 -6.45 -10.36
N PRO A 7 -0.53 -6.48 -11.54
CA PRO A 7 0.76 -5.82 -11.75
C PRO A 7 0.61 -4.29 -11.67
N ALA A 8 1.57 -3.63 -11.03
CA ALA A 8 1.60 -2.17 -10.95
C ALA A 8 1.86 -1.50 -12.31
N ASP A 9 2.56 -2.19 -13.21
CA ASP A 9 2.83 -1.73 -14.58
C ASP A 9 2.02 -2.57 -15.58
N PRO A 10 1.01 -1.97 -16.25
CA PRO A 10 0.21 -2.65 -17.27
C PRO A 10 1.04 -3.20 -18.44
N ALA A 11 2.19 -2.59 -18.77
CA ALA A 11 3.05 -3.06 -19.86
C ALA A 11 3.61 -4.47 -19.60
N ARG A 12 3.61 -4.93 -18.34
CA ARG A 12 4.07 -6.27 -17.96
C ARG A 12 3.01 -7.35 -18.12
N ILE A 13 1.75 -7.00 -18.34
CA ILE A 13 0.63 -7.95 -18.45
C ILE A 13 0.87 -9.00 -19.55
N PRO A 14 1.29 -8.64 -20.78
CA PRO A 14 1.53 -9.63 -21.83
C PRO A 14 2.64 -10.62 -21.44
N ALA A 15 3.74 -10.13 -20.87
CA ALA A 15 4.85 -10.97 -20.43
C ALA A 15 4.41 -11.96 -19.32
N ILE A 16 3.60 -11.50 -18.36
CA ILE A 16 3.06 -12.36 -17.30
C ILE A 16 2.11 -13.42 -17.89
N ALA A 17 1.25 -13.05 -18.84
CA ALA A 17 0.37 -14.00 -19.52
C ALA A 17 1.17 -15.09 -20.24
N THR A 18 2.24 -14.74 -20.98
CA THR A 18 3.13 -15.72 -21.62
C THR A 18 3.79 -16.66 -20.61
N MET A 19 4.27 -16.13 -19.48
CA MET A 19 4.87 -16.94 -18.42
C MET A 19 3.89 -17.94 -17.78
N LEU A 20 2.63 -17.54 -17.62
CA LEU A 20 1.58 -18.40 -17.03
C LEU A 20 1.14 -19.48 -18.03
N SER A 21 0.95 -19.12 -19.30
CA SER A 21 0.63 -20.08 -20.36
C SER A 21 1.72 -21.14 -20.54
N GLY A 22 3.00 -20.75 -20.42
CA GLY A 22 4.13 -21.69 -20.45
C GLY A 22 4.15 -22.70 -19.28
N LYS A 23 3.38 -22.45 -18.23
CA LYS A 23 3.22 -23.35 -17.07
C LYS A 23 1.90 -24.14 -17.10
N LEU A 24 1.21 -24.16 -18.24
CA LEU A 24 -0.09 -24.82 -18.42
C LEU A 24 -1.19 -24.29 -17.48
N LEU A 25 -1.08 -23.04 -17.00
CA LEU A 25 -2.09 -22.40 -16.17
C LEU A 25 -3.09 -21.64 -17.05
N ARG A 26 -4.38 -21.93 -16.87
CA ARG A 26 -5.45 -21.21 -17.56
C ARG A 26 -5.52 -19.80 -17.00
N ASN A 27 -5.25 -18.82 -17.85
CA ASN A 27 -5.19 -17.42 -17.47
C ASN A 27 -6.11 -16.54 -18.32
N ALA A 28 -6.59 -15.46 -17.72
CA ALA A 28 -7.42 -14.47 -18.38
C ALA A 28 -6.98 -13.06 -17.95
N ILE A 29 -7.04 -12.11 -18.88
CA ILE A 29 -6.79 -10.68 -18.61
C ILE A 29 -8.13 -10.02 -18.34
N VAL A 30 -8.24 -9.34 -17.21
CA VAL A 30 -9.47 -8.69 -16.72
C VAL A 30 -9.26 -7.18 -16.71
N ASN A 31 -9.90 -6.48 -17.64
CA ASN A 31 -9.81 -5.03 -17.80
C ASN A 31 -10.97 -4.29 -17.09
N SER A 32 -12.08 -4.98 -16.84
CA SER A 32 -13.24 -4.46 -16.14
C SER A 32 -13.77 -5.50 -15.14
N ALA A 33 -14.41 -5.03 -14.07
CA ALA A 33 -15.09 -5.90 -13.12
C ALA A 33 -16.26 -6.68 -13.77
N ALA A 34 -16.81 -6.16 -14.87
CA ALA A 34 -17.84 -6.84 -15.68
C ALA A 34 -17.26 -8.00 -16.50
N ASP A 35 -15.97 -7.94 -16.84
CA ASP A 35 -15.26 -8.95 -17.62
C ASP A 35 -14.69 -10.06 -16.74
N MET A 36 -15.22 -10.21 -15.52
CA MET A 36 -14.73 -11.23 -14.61
C MET A 36 -15.03 -12.61 -15.21
N PRO A 37 -14.01 -13.45 -15.45
CA PRO A 37 -14.19 -14.70 -16.17
C PRO A 37 -15.13 -15.63 -15.40
N GLN A 38 -16.22 -16.02 -16.06
CA GLN A 38 -17.14 -17.05 -15.60
C GLN A 38 -16.66 -18.39 -16.16
N GLY A 39 -15.71 -19.01 -15.47
CA GLY A 39 -15.11 -20.27 -15.92
C GLY A 39 -14.04 -20.78 -14.97
N ASP A 40 -13.51 -21.95 -15.30
CA ASP A 40 -12.47 -22.61 -14.53
C ASP A 40 -11.10 -22.00 -14.92
N ILE A 41 -10.82 -20.82 -14.36
CA ILE A 41 -9.57 -20.08 -14.51
C ILE A 41 -8.71 -20.22 -13.25
N ASP A 42 -7.43 -20.53 -13.46
CA ASP A 42 -6.48 -20.71 -12.37
C ASP A 42 -5.95 -19.33 -11.91
N VAL A 43 -5.66 -18.44 -12.87
CA VAL A 43 -5.10 -17.10 -12.60
C VAL A 43 -5.78 -16.00 -13.43
N ALA A 44 -6.28 -14.96 -12.77
CA ALA A 44 -6.76 -13.74 -13.42
C ALA A 44 -5.74 -12.62 -13.30
N ILE A 45 -5.30 -12.06 -14.43
CA ILE A 45 -4.42 -10.89 -14.46
C ILE A 45 -5.29 -9.64 -14.55
N VAL A 46 -5.16 -8.75 -13.58
CA VAL A 46 -6.01 -7.58 -13.43
C VAL A 46 -5.31 -6.36 -14.02
N ALA A 47 -5.96 -5.72 -14.99
CA ALA A 47 -5.50 -4.46 -15.55
C ALA A 47 -6.31 -3.29 -14.95
N GLY A 48 -5.62 -2.39 -14.26
CA GLY A 48 -6.18 -1.13 -13.79
C GLY A 48 -6.64 -1.14 -12.33
N ASP A 49 -6.62 0.06 -11.74
CA ASP A 49 -6.85 0.28 -10.32
C ASP A 49 -8.31 0.04 -9.90
N ALA A 50 -9.29 0.39 -10.74
CA ALA A 50 -10.70 0.22 -10.41
C ALA A 50 -11.09 -1.26 -10.19
N VAL A 51 -10.57 -2.16 -11.04
CA VAL A 51 -10.81 -3.59 -10.92
C VAL A 51 -10.07 -4.17 -9.72
N ARG A 52 -8.82 -3.72 -9.49
CA ARG A 52 -8.05 -4.07 -8.29
C ARG A 52 -8.81 -3.70 -7.02
N ASP A 53 -9.33 -2.48 -6.93
CA ASP A 53 -10.02 -2.00 -5.74
C ASP A 53 -11.34 -2.74 -5.48
N ALA A 54 -12.05 -3.13 -6.56
CA ALA A 54 -13.23 -3.99 -6.45
C ALA A 54 -12.85 -5.40 -5.94
N LEU A 55 -11.71 -5.93 -6.38
CA LEU A 55 -11.20 -7.23 -5.95
C LEU A 55 -10.69 -7.22 -4.52
N LEU A 56 -10.04 -6.15 -4.07
CA LEU A 56 -9.58 -6.02 -2.68
C LEU A 56 -10.75 -6.10 -1.68
N ARG A 57 -11.96 -5.71 -2.06
CA ARG A 57 -13.16 -5.86 -1.19
C ARG A 57 -13.71 -7.27 -1.13
N LYS A 58 -13.37 -8.11 -2.12
CA LYS A 58 -13.80 -9.52 -2.21
C LYS A 58 -12.71 -10.49 -1.79
N ALA A 59 -11.46 -10.04 -1.83
CA ALA A 59 -10.32 -10.80 -1.34
C ALA A 59 -10.45 -10.97 0.18
N GLY A 60 -9.96 -12.11 0.68
CA GLY A 60 -9.76 -12.33 2.11
C GLY A 60 -8.29 -12.25 2.51
N ILE A 61 -7.38 -12.57 1.58
CA ILE A 61 -5.93 -12.63 1.79
C ILE A 61 -5.27 -11.89 0.62
N VAL A 62 -4.34 -11.00 0.94
CA VAL A 62 -3.62 -10.20 -0.06
C VAL A 62 -2.12 -10.30 0.20
N PHE A 63 -1.37 -10.64 -0.85
CA PHE A 63 0.08 -10.53 -0.84
C PHE A 63 0.51 -9.22 -1.51
N LEU A 64 1.28 -8.41 -0.79
CA LEU A 64 1.84 -7.17 -1.34
C LEU A 64 3.12 -7.48 -2.10
N GLY A 65 3.07 -7.34 -3.43
CA GLY A 65 4.19 -7.61 -4.32
C GLY A 65 5.38 -6.66 -4.15
N ASN A 66 6.45 -6.94 -4.90
CA ASN A 66 7.72 -6.18 -4.89
C ASN A 66 8.41 -6.13 -3.51
N SER A 67 8.06 -7.06 -2.62
CA SER A 67 8.51 -7.08 -1.22
C SER A 67 9.45 -8.25 -0.88
N ILE A 68 9.52 -9.30 -1.71
CA ILE A 68 10.44 -10.45 -1.51
C ILE A 68 11.74 -10.25 -2.30
N THR A 69 11.65 -10.07 -3.62
CA THR A 69 12.82 -9.98 -4.51
C THR A 69 13.14 -8.56 -4.98
N GLY A 70 12.21 -7.63 -4.76
CA GLY A 70 12.33 -6.23 -5.21
C GLY A 70 12.62 -5.26 -4.08
N GLY A 71 12.56 -3.97 -4.37
CA GLY A 71 12.78 -2.89 -3.41
C GLY A 71 11.54 -2.01 -3.22
N GLY A 72 11.22 -1.69 -1.96
CA GLY A 72 10.22 -0.69 -1.59
C GLY A 72 8.83 -1.25 -1.21
N GLY A 73 8.41 -2.36 -1.81
CA GLY A 73 7.11 -2.98 -1.56
C GLY A 73 5.92 -2.10 -1.95
N MET A 74 4.74 -2.71 -2.10
CA MET A 74 3.50 -1.93 -2.28
C MET A 74 2.99 -1.38 -0.94
N ALA A 75 2.32 -0.23 -0.98
CA ALA A 75 1.74 0.36 0.20
C ALA A 75 0.62 -0.53 0.77
N PRO A 76 0.59 -0.81 2.09
CA PRO A 76 -0.41 -1.69 2.68
C PRO A 76 -1.77 -1.01 2.91
N TYR A 77 -1.94 0.28 2.57
CA TYR A 77 -3.11 1.08 2.95
C TYR A 77 -4.43 0.55 2.36
N ASP A 78 -4.45 0.27 1.06
CA ASP A 78 -5.68 -0.13 0.37
C ASP A 78 -6.11 -1.52 0.81
N ALA A 79 -5.15 -2.45 0.95
CA ALA A 79 -5.41 -3.82 1.40
C ALA A 79 -5.98 -3.86 2.82
N ALA A 80 -5.39 -3.12 3.76
CA ALA A 80 -5.86 -3.11 5.15
C ALA A 80 -7.16 -2.30 5.32
N SER A 81 -7.35 -1.22 4.55
CA SER A 81 -8.62 -0.47 4.58
C SER A 81 -9.78 -1.29 4.02
N ALA A 82 -9.50 -2.23 3.11
CA ALA A 82 -10.48 -3.15 2.57
C ALA A 82 -10.73 -4.39 3.47
N GLY A 83 -10.05 -4.50 4.61
CA GLY A 83 -10.26 -5.61 5.55
C GLY A 83 -9.65 -6.93 5.10
N ASN A 84 -8.45 -6.89 4.51
CA ASN A 84 -7.73 -8.09 4.09
C ASN A 84 -6.67 -8.54 5.10
N ALA A 85 -6.45 -9.84 5.18
CA ALA A 85 -5.25 -10.41 5.78
C ALA A 85 -4.04 -10.11 4.88
N ILE A 86 -3.05 -9.38 5.39
CA ILE A 86 -1.89 -8.93 4.61
C ILE A 86 -0.68 -9.85 4.83
N VAL A 87 -0.05 -10.24 3.73
CA VAL A 87 1.26 -10.90 3.73
C VAL A 87 2.23 -10.07 2.88
N PHE A 88 3.45 -9.86 3.34
CA PHE A 88 4.48 -9.14 2.57
C PHE A 88 5.88 -9.69 2.87
N GLY A 89 6.81 -9.44 1.95
CA GLY A 89 8.23 -9.79 2.13
C GLY A 89 9.03 -8.74 2.92
N ARG A 90 10.28 -9.06 3.25
CA ARG A 90 11.17 -8.21 4.07
C ARG A 90 11.39 -6.79 3.51
N ASN A 91 11.25 -6.60 2.20
CA ASN A 91 11.61 -5.35 1.53
C ASN A 91 10.44 -4.36 1.49
N MET A 92 10.11 -3.79 2.64
CA MET A 92 9.08 -2.75 2.80
C MET A 92 9.67 -1.36 3.12
N GLN A 93 10.88 -1.06 2.62
CA GLN A 93 11.64 0.15 2.97
C GLN A 93 10.84 1.45 2.74
N SER A 94 10.02 1.52 1.68
CA SER A 94 9.19 2.71 1.39
C SER A 94 8.04 2.90 2.39
N HIS A 95 7.70 1.88 3.17
CA HIS A 95 6.56 1.87 4.10
C HIS A 95 6.93 1.23 5.44
N GLN A 96 8.20 1.33 5.85
CA GLN A 96 8.77 0.55 6.96
C GLN A 96 8.03 0.78 8.27
N ASP A 97 7.66 2.03 8.58
CA ASP A 97 6.95 2.37 9.81
C ASP A 97 5.57 1.72 9.90
N VAL A 98 4.84 1.70 8.78
CA VAL A 98 3.52 1.08 8.71
C VAL A 98 3.64 -0.44 8.73
N ALA A 99 4.59 -0.99 7.97
CA ALA A 99 4.86 -2.43 7.96
C ALA A 99 5.22 -2.95 9.36
N ARG A 100 6.09 -2.24 10.09
CA ARG A 100 6.47 -2.57 11.47
C ARG A 100 5.24 -2.58 12.39
N ARG A 101 4.43 -1.51 12.38
CA ARG A 101 3.22 -1.42 13.21
C ARG A 101 2.20 -2.53 12.89
N LEU A 102 2.03 -2.84 11.61
CA LEU A 102 1.14 -3.94 11.19
C LEU A 102 1.61 -5.29 11.72
N VAL A 103 2.92 -5.55 11.74
CA VAL A 103 3.47 -6.80 12.31
C VAL A 103 3.32 -6.81 13.84
N GLU A 104 3.62 -5.71 14.52
CA GLU A 104 3.48 -5.57 15.98
C GLU A 104 2.04 -5.82 16.45
N GLN A 105 1.06 -5.31 15.71
CA GLN A 105 -0.37 -5.48 16.01
C GLN A 105 -0.96 -6.79 15.46
N ARG A 106 -0.14 -7.70 14.91
CA ARG A 106 -0.61 -8.94 14.27
C ARG A 106 -1.63 -8.71 13.14
N GLY A 107 -1.51 -7.57 12.46
CA GLY A 107 -2.30 -7.20 11.28
C GLY A 107 -1.65 -7.59 9.95
N ALA A 108 -0.38 -8.02 9.96
CA ALA A 108 0.28 -8.55 8.79
C ALA A 108 1.33 -9.61 9.16
N ARG A 109 1.60 -10.51 8.21
CA ARG A 109 2.67 -11.51 8.33
C ARG A 109 3.81 -11.19 7.37
N MET A 110 5.01 -11.03 7.92
CA MET A 110 6.23 -10.88 7.13
C MET A 110 6.78 -12.26 6.75
N VAL A 111 7.22 -12.41 5.50
CA VAL A 111 7.81 -13.65 4.97
C VAL A 111 9.18 -13.37 4.32
N ASP A 112 10.07 -14.36 4.38
CA ASP A 112 11.43 -14.19 3.87
C ASP A 112 11.57 -14.61 2.40
N ASP A 113 10.85 -15.66 2.00
CA ASP A 113 10.97 -16.25 0.66
C ASP A 113 9.63 -16.80 0.14
N ALA A 114 9.67 -17.34 -1.08
CA ALA A 114 8.50 -17.92 -1.74
C ALA A 114 7.95 -19.16 -1.01
N LYS A 115 8.78 -19.93 -0.29
CA LYS A 115 8.33 -21.10 0.46
C LYS A 115 7.57 -20.68 1.71
N ALA A 116 8.10 -19.69 2.45
CA ALA A 116 7.45 -19.08 3.59
C ALA A 116 6.13 -18.41 3.20
N LEU A 117 6.07 -17.78 2.02
CA LEU A 117 4.82 -17.25 1.46
C LEU A 117 3.78 -18.36 1.26
N ALA A 118 4.16 -19.48 0.62
CA ALA A 118 3.24 -20.59 0.39
C ALA A 118 2.71 -21.19 1.70
N VAL A 119 3.57 -21.34 2.71
CA VAL A 119 3.17 -21.79 4.05
C VAL A 119 2.21 -20.80 4.69
N ALA A 120 2.54 -19.50 4.70
CA ALA A 120 1.71 -18.48 5.30
C ALA A 120 0.30 -18.42 4.67
N VAL A 121 0.22 -18.46 3.34
CA VAL A 121 -1.06 -18.46 2.62
C VAL A 121 -1.86 -19.73 2.92
N ARG A 122 -1.22 -20.90 2.96
CA ARG A 122 -1.87 -22.16 3.32
C ARG A 122 -2.42 -22.12 4.75
N ASP A 123 -1.66 -21.60 5.71
CA ASP A 123 -2.09 -21.49 7.11
C ASP A 123 -3.33 -20.59 7.25
N LEU A 124 -3.37 -19.47 6.51
CA LEU A 124 -4.48 -18.53 6.51
C LEU A 124 -5.72 -19.09 5.81
N LEU A 125 -5.54 -19.84 4.73
CA LEU A 125 -6.64 -20.53 4.05
C LEU A 125 -7.22 -21.67 4.90
N ALA A 126 -6.37 -22.39 5.64
CA ALA A 126 -6.79 -23.46 6.53
C ALA A 126 -7.49 -22.93 7.79
N ASN A 127 -7.19 -21.70 8.23
CA ASN A 127 -7.74 -21.10 9.44
C ASN A 127 -8.43 -19.76 9.14
N PRO A 128 -9.70 -19.77 8.66
CA PRO A 128 -10.46 -18.55 8.40
C PRO A 128 -10.54 -17.57 9.59
N PRO A 129 -10.70 -18.03 10.86
CA PRO A 129 -10.70 -17.11 12.00
C PRO A 129 -9.38 -16.34 12.15
N LEU A 130 -8.24 -17.00 11.93
CA LEU A 130 -6.93 -16.36 11.97
C LEU A 130 -6.80 -15.26 10.90
N ALA A 131 -7.31 -15.52 9.69
CA ALA A 131 -7.31 -14.53 8.62
C ALA A 131 -8.21 -13.33 8.95
N GLN A 132 -9.38 -13.56 9.55
CA GLN A 132 -10.31 -12.51 9.97
C GLN A 132 -9.73 -11.64 11.09
N ASP A 133 -9.11 -12.25 12.11
CA ASP A 133 -8.46 -11.53 13.19
C ASP A 133 -7.31 -10.67 12.66
N MET A 134 -6.49 -11.23 11.75
CA MET A 134 -5.41 -10.48 11.12
C MET A 134 -5.94 -9.30 10.30
N ALA A 135 -7.01 -9.50 9.53
CA ALA A 135 -7.66 -8.44 8.77
C ALA A 135 -8.20 -7.31 9.67
N ALA A 136 -8.87 -7.67 10.77
CA ALA A 136 -9.42 -6.71 11.74
C ALA A 136 -8.31 -5.89 12.41
N ASN A 137 -7.21 -6.54 12.79
CA ASN A 137 -6.04 -5.89 13.36
C ASN A 137 -5.37 -4.94 12.36
N ALA A 138 -5.27 -5.35 11.09
CA ALA A 138 -4.71 -4.53 10.02
C ALA A 138 -5.53 -3.24 9.83
N MET A 139 -6.85 -3.37 9.76
CA MET A 139 -7.76 -2.23 9.60
C MET A 139 -7.68 -1.28 10.79
N THR A 140 -7.73 -1.80 12.02
CA THR A 140 -7.59 -1.01 13.26
C THR A 140 -6.27 -0.21 13.27
N THR A 141 -5.17 -0.86 12.92
CA THR A 141 -3.84 -0.23 12.90
C THR A 141 -3.79 0.95 11.92
N ILE A 142 -4.38 0.80 10.73
CA ILE A 142 -4.40 1.89 9.73
C ILE A 142 -5.35 3.02 10.15
N LEU A 143 -6.48 2.71 10.78
CA LEU A 143 -7.38 3.74 11.32
C LEU A 143 -6.69 4.58 12.41
N GLN A 144 -5.88 3.96 13.26
CA GLN A 144 -5.07 4.68 14.25
C GLN A 144 -4.02 5.59 13.58
N LEU A 145 -3.41 5.13 12.49
CA LEU A 145 -2.46 5.94 11.70
C LEU A 145 -3.12 7.14 11.02
N ARG A 146 -4.38 7.02 10.59
CA ARG A 146 -5.14 8.13 9.97
C ARG A 146 -5.38 9.30 10.92
N GLY A 147 -5.37 9.09 12.24
CA GLY A 147 -5.48 10.18 13.22
C GLY A 147 -4.37 11.24 13.08
N ALA A 148 -3.19 10.86 12.59
CA ALA A 148 -2.08 11.80 12.37
C ALA A 148 -2.37 12.83 11.26
N LEU A 149 -3.20 12.49 10.26
CA LEU A 149 -3.56 13.41 9.17
C LEU A 149 -4.33 14.63 9.70
N ALA A 150 -5.23 14.43 10.67
CA ALA A 150 -6.00 15.53 11.27
C ALA A 150 -5.07 16.51 12.02
N LEU A 151 -4.07 15.98 12.72
CA LEU A 151 -3.06 16.79 13.42
C LEU A 151 -2.20 17.57 12.42
N THR A 152 -1.69 16.92 11.38
CA THR A 152 -0.91 17.59 10.33
C THR A 152 -1.74 18.64 9.61
N ARG A 153 -3.01 18.35 9.32
CA ARG A 153 -3.95 19.30 8.70
C ARG A 153 -4.10 20.55 9.57
N ASN A 154 -4.34 20.40 10.88
CA ASN A 154 -4.51 21.54 11.78
C ASN A 154 -3.26 22.42 11.85
N VAL A 155 -2.06 21.82 11.82
CA VAL A 155 -0.79 22.55 11.80
C VAL A 155 -0.55 23.27 10.48
N LEU A 156 -0.88 22.63 9.35
CA LEU A 156 -0.65 23.20 8.02
C LEU A 156 -1.76 24.16 7.56
N GLN A 157 -2.98 24.04 8.09
CA GLN A 157 -4.13 24.87 7.75
C GLN A 157 -3.85 26.39 7.75
N PRO A 158 -3.18 26.97 8.77
CA PRO A 158 -2.84 28.40 8.74
C PRO A 158 -1.87 28.78 7.60
N TYR A 159 -0.95 27.89 7.22
CA TYR A 159 0.01 28.13 6.13
C TYR A 159 -0.65 27.99 4.76
N VAL A 160 -1.50 26.98 4.58
CA VAL A 160 -2.27 26.77 3.35
C VAL A 160 -3.22 27.95 3.13
N ALA A 161 -3.98 28.37 4.15
CA ALA A 161 -4.86 29.53 4.06
C ALA A 161 -4.13 30.81 3.63
N ARG A 162 -2.90 31.01 4.13
CA ARG A 162 -2.04 32.16 3.80
C ARG A 162 -1.46 32.12 2.38
N CYS A 163 -1.21 30.93 1.83
CA CYS A 163 -0.75 30.78 0.44
C CYS A 163 -1.92 30.89 -0.56
N TRP A 164 -3.10 30.41 -0.17
CA TRP A 164 -4.29 30.48 -1.01
C TRP A 164 -4.88 31.90 -1.07
N SER A 165 -4.87 32.65 0.03
CA SER A 165 -5.28 34.06 0.02
C SER A 165 -4.35 34.95 -0.83
N ARG A 166 -3.06 34.58 -0.96
CA ARG A 166 -2.10 35.29 -1.81
C ARG A 166 -2.24 35.00 -3.31
N ARG A 167 -2.85 33.87 -3.71
CA ARG A 167 -3.11 33.58 -5.14
C ARG A 167 -4.31 34.34 -5.72
N ALA A 168 -5.19 34.88 -4.88
CA ALA A 168 -6.16 35.89 -5.30
C ALA A 168 -5.53 37.29 -5.51
N CYS A 169 -4.23 37.44 -5.17
CA CYS A 169 -3.46 38.66 -5.36
C CYS A 169 -2.51 38.48 -6.54
N THR A 170 -3.06 38.37 -7.75
CA THR A 170 -2.29 38.56 -8.99
C THR A 170 -2.12 40.06 -9.22
N ALA A 171 -1.16 40.68 -8.51
CA ALA A 171 -0.49 41.93 -8.89
C ALA A 171 0.79 42.13 -8.05
N GLU A 172 1.91 41.64 -8.60
CA GLU A 172 3.31 42.02 -8.35
C GLU A 172 4.09 41.66 -7.05
N PRO A 173 5.44 41.53 -7.15
CA PRO A 173 6.18 40.53 -6.39
C PRO A 173 7.04 41.18 -5.30
N ARG A 174 6.53 41.25 -4.07
CA ARG A 174 7.37 41.41 -2.87
C ARG A 174 6.79 40.63 -1.70
N CYS A 175 6.93 39.32 -1.76
CA CYS A 175 6.73 38.47 -0.59
C CYS A 175 8.01 38.50 0.26
N SER A 176 8.20 39.53 1.07
CA SER A 176 9.28 39.57 2.07
C SER A 176 9.00 38.53 3.16
N VAL A 177 9.87 37.53 3.26
CA VAL A 177 9.94 36.63 4.42
C VAL A 177 10.39 37.47 5.62
N PRO A 178 9.70 37.46 6.78
CA PRO A 178 10.16 38.21 7.94
C PRO A 178 11.49 37.62 8.42
N GLU A 179 12.49 38.51 8.54
CA GLU A 179 13.90 38.26 8.83
C GLU A 179 14.11 37.87 10.30
N ARG A 180 13.52 36.76 10.74
CA ARG A 180 13.70 36.20 12.10
C ARG A 180 14.47 34.88 12.14
N ALA A 181 15.15 34.53 11.05
CA ALA A 181 15.96 33.30 10.92
C ALA A 181 17.47 33.56 10.63
N LYS A 182 18.00 34.73 11.03
CA LYS A 182 19.45 35.05 10.93
C LYS A 182 20.08 35.39 12.30
N ARG A 183 19.80 34.61 13.35
CA ARG A 183 20.68 34.60 14.53
C ARG A 183 21.43 33.27 14.55
N ARG A 184 22.68 33.29 14.08
CA ARG A 184 23.67 32.26 14.39
C ARG A 184 23.84 32.20 15.92
N PRO A 185 23.95 31.02 16.55
CA PRO A 185 24.46 30.95 17.90
C PRO A 185 25.94 31.38 17.90
N GLN A 186 26.29 32.33 18.78
CA GLN A 186 27.67 32.77 19.03
C GLN A 186 28.45 31.62 19.70
N PRO A 187 29.73 31.39 19.36
CA PRO A 187 30.59 30.48 20.11
C PRO A 187 30.97 31.16 21.43
N HIS A 188 30.61 30.54 22.56
CA HIS A 188 31.09 30.94 23.87
C HIS A 188 32.48 30.34 24.09
N GLU A 189 33.42 31.22 24.42
CA GLU A 189 34.78 30.92 24.89
C GLU A 189 34.72 29.99 26.10
N ILE A 190 35.47 28.89 26.04
CA ILE A 190 35.85 28.11 27.22
C ILE A 190 37.29 28.55 27.54
N ARG A 191 37.42 29.19 28.70
CA ARG A 191 38.67 29.50 29.37
C ARG A 191 39.09 28.32 30.24
#